data_AF-A0A432SVE5-F1
#
_entry.id   AF-A0A432SVE5-F1
#
_cell.length_a   1.000
_cell.length_b   1.000
_cell.length_c   1.000
_cell.angle_alpha   90.00
_cell.angle_beta   90.00
_cell.angle_gamma   90.00
#
_symmetry.space_group_name_H-M   'P 1'
#
loop_
_entity.id
_entity.type
_entity.pdbx_description
1 polymer ?
#
loop_
_entity_poly.entity_id
_entity_poly.type
_entity_poly.pdbx_seq_one_letter_code
_entity_poly.pdbx_strand_id
1 'polypeptide(L)'
;MMDKIIVLLLLTLSLTGKEISNTHEVYKKHCIPCHEHLPYSLEKIYMLYLKTFSGELTFKASLKAFLKSPMEETSVMPDEWIENFSVKEKTILTDKELDKAINSYWELYDVRNKLR
;
A
#
# COMPACT_ATOMS: atom_id res chain seq x y z
N MET A 1 -33.72 -3.43 -45.55
CA MET A 1 -33.80 -3.90 -44.14
C MET A 1 -32.44 -4.37 -43.59
N MET A 2 -31.33 -4.18 -44.33
CA MET A 2 -29.96 -4.49 -43.88
C MET A 2 -29.22 -3.24 -43.38
N ASP A 3 -29.61 -2.05 -43.84
CA ASP A 3 -28.95 -0.78 -43.49
C ASP A 3 -29.18 -0.37 -42.04
N LYS A 4 -30.29 -0.83 -41.43
CA LYS A 4 -30.61 -0.61 -40.00
C LYS A 4 -29.88 -1.60 -39.08
N ILE A 5 -29.43 -2.75 -39.60
CA ILE A 5 -28.75 -3.79 -38.83
C ILE A 5 -27.27 -3.43 -38.63
N ILE A 6 -26.66 -2.76 -39.62
CA ILE A 6 -25.25 -2.32 -39.56
C ILE A 6 -25.06 -1.24 -38.48
N VAL A 7 -26.02 -0.33 -38.32
CA VAL A 7 -25.98 0.72 -37.27
C VAL A 7 -26.11 0.13 -35.86
N LEU A 8 -26.84 -0.98 -35.70
CA LEU A 8 -26.98 -1.66 -34.42
C LEU A 8 -25.72 -2.44 -34.01
N LEU A 9 -24.92 -2.90 -34.98
CA LEU A 9 -23.68 -3.65 -34.74
C LEU A 9 -22.49 -2.74 -34.37
N LEU A 10 -22.52 -1.47 -34.77
CA LEU A 10 -21.48 -0.47 -34.46
C LEU A 10 -21.62 0.15 -33.06
N LEU A 11 -22.80 0.05 -32.43
CA LEU A 11 -23.05 0.66 -31.12
C LEU A 11 -22.56 -0.19 -29.93
N THR A 12 -22.29 -1.48 -30.14
CA THR A 12 -21.89 -2.41 -29.06
C THR A 12 -20.38 -2.50 -28.83
N LEU A 13 -19.56 -1.88 -29.68
CA LEU A 13 -18.09 -2.01 -29.64
C LEU A 13 -17.37 -1.04 -28.67
N SER A 14 -18.09 -0.13 -28.00
CA SER A 14 -17.46 0.96 -27.21
C SER A 14 -17.36 0.69 -25.70
N LEU A 15 -17.70 -0.51 -25.22
CA LEU A 15 -17.63 -0.86 -23.79
C LEU A 15 -16.47 -1.81 -23.50
N THR A 16 -15.25 -1.45 -23.90
CA THR A 16 -14.06 -1.98 -23.21
C THR A 16 -13.83 -1.07 -22.01
N GLY A 17 -14.46 -1.40 -20.89
CA GLY A 17 -14.20 -0.75 -19.62
C GLY A 17 -12.73 -0.96 -19.26
N LYS A 18 -11.88 0.01 -19.60
CA LYS A 18 -10.53 0.08 -19.05
C LYS A 18 -10.70 0.17 -17.54
N GLU A 19 -10.34 -0.89 -16.82
CA GLU A 19 -10.41 -0.87 -15.36
C GLU A 19 -9.69 0.38 -14.88
N ILE A 20 -10.45 1.27 -14.24
CA ILE A 20 -9.90 2.41 -13.52
C ILE A 20 -9.16 1.76 -12.35
N SER A 21 -7.88 1.45 -12.55
CA SER A 21 -7.01 1.01 -11.48
C SER A 21 -7.04 2.11 -10.43
N ASN A 22 -7.75 1.83 -9.33
CA ASN A 22 -7.85 2.78 -8.24
C ASN A 22 -6.46 2.85 -7.63
N THR A 23 -5.78 3.99 -7.81
CA THR A 23 -4.47 4.21 -7.23
C THR A 23 -4.58 3.92 -5.73
N HIS A 24 -3.68 3.07 -5.23
CA HIS A 24 -3.65 2.57 -3.85
C HIS A 24 -4.68 1.49 -3.45
N GLU A 25 -5.37 0.82 -4.37
CA GLU A 25 -6.34 -0.25 -4.02
C GLU A 25 -5.72 -1.34 -3.13
N VAL A 26 -4.56 -1.87 -3.50
CA VAL A 26 -3.88 -2.93 -2.73
C VAL A 26 -3.57 -2.47 -1.31
N TYR A 27 -3.09 -1.23 -1.16
CA TYR A 27 -2.82 -0.63 0.14
C TYR A 27 -4.10 -0.44 0.96
N LYS A 28 -5.16 0.12 0.36
CA LYS A 28 -6.46 0.34 1.03
C LYS A 28 -7.07 -0.99 1.49
N LYS A 29 -7.02 -2.01 0.64
CA LYS A 29 -7.61 -3.32 0.91
C LYS A 29 -6.85 -4.11 1.98
N HIS A 30 -5.52 -4.04 1.99
CA HIS A 30 -4.70 -4.94 2.80
C HIS A 30 -4.00 -4.30 4.00
N CYS A 31 -3.89 -2.97 4.05
CA CYS A 31 -3.19 -2.27 5.13
C CYS A 31 -4.17 -1.55 6.07
N ILE A 32 -5.15 -0.83 5.52
CA ILE A 32 -6.05 0.01 6.30
C ILE A 32 -6.93 -0.74 7.31
N PRO A 33 -7.54 -1.90 6.99
CA PRO A 33 -8.53 -2.52 7.89
C PRO A 33 -8.03 -2.78 9.31
N CYS A 34 -6.75 -3.14 9.44
CA CYS A 34 -6.13 -3.30 10.75
C CYS A 34 -5.68 -1.95 11.32
N HIS A 35 -5.00 -1.13 10.51
CA HIS A 35 -4.33 0.07 10.98
C HIS A 35 -5.25 1.25 11.32
N GLU A 36 -6.47 1.29 10.79
CA GLU A 36 -7.44 2.34 11.13
C GLU A 36 -7.92 2.26 12.59
N HIS A 37 -7.78 1.08 13.21
CA HIS A 37 -8.19 0.81 14.59
C HIS A 37 -7.04 0.84 15.59
N LEU A 38 -5.79 1.04 15.14
CA LEU A 38 -4.61 1.01 16.01
C LEU A 38 -4.27 2.39 16.59
N PRO A 39 -3.78 2.47 17.83
CA PRO A 39 -3.37 3.74 18.45
C PRO A 39 -2.19 4.41 17.72
N TYR A 40 -1.34 3.64 17.05
CA TYR A 40 -0.28 4.16 16.18
C TYR A 40 -0.80 4.28 14.75
N SER A 41 -1.10 5.51 14.35
CA SER A 41 -1.47 5.84 12.98
C SER A 41 -0.34 5.46 12.00
N LEU A 42 -0.70 5.10 10.77
CA LEU A 42 0.25 4.87 9.69
C LEU A 42 1.19 6.07 9.45
N GLU A 43 0.73 7.32 9.60
CA GLU A 43 1.64 8.49 9.50
C GLU A 43 2.78 8.45 10.53
N LYS A 44 2.48 8.11 11.79
CA LYS A 44 3.51 7.97 12.84
C LYS A 44 4.48 6.81 12.54
N ILE A 45 3.98 5.67 12.07
CA ILE A 45 4.83 4.53 11.66
C ILE A 45 5.73 4.95 10.49
N TYR A 46 5.18 5.68 9.52
CA TYR A 46 5.93 6.21 8.38
C TYR A 46 7.10 7.08 8.87
N MET A 47 6.86 7.97 9.84
CA MET A 47 7.91 8.82 10.42
C MET A 47 9.00 8.02 11.13
N LEU A 48 8.67 6.92 11.81
CA LEU A 48 9.67 6.02 12.41
C LEU A 48 10.56 5.40 11.34
N TYR A 49 9.98 4.82 10.29
CA TYR A 49 10.75 4.26 9.19
C TYR A 49 11.59 5.31 8.46
N LEU A 50 11.04 6.50 8.21
CA LEU A 50 11.76 7.59 7.57
C LEU A 50 12.95 8.05 8.43
N LYS A 51 12.77 8.18 9.75
CA LYS A 51 13.83 8.52 10.69
C LYS A 51 14.95 7.48 10.69
N THR A 52 14.61 6.19 10.66
CA THR A 52 15.59 5.09 10.73
C THR A 52 16.35 4.89 9.42
N PHE A 53 15.67 5.00 8.27
CA PHE A 53 16.24 4.62 6.96
C PHE A 53 16.55 5.81 6.04
N SER A 54 16.12 7.02 6.38
CA SER A 54 16.50 8.33 5.77
C SER A 54 16.25 8.53 4.26
N GLY A 55 15.69 7.55 3.54
CA GLY A 55 15.46 7.68 2.10
C GLY A 55 14.44 6.69 1.55
N GLU A 56 13.91 6.97 0.36
CA GLU A 56 12.85 6.17 -0.26
C GLU A 56 13.27 4.71 -0.50
N LEU A 57 14.45 4.52 -1.12
CA LEU A 57 14.93 3.19 -1.48
C LEU A 57 15.12 2.31 -0.23
N THR A 58 15.78 2.84 0.79
CA THR A 58 16.07 2.16 2.06
C THR A 58 14.79 1.97 2.88
N PHE A 59 13.88 2.95 2.93
CA PHE A 59 12.56 2.80 3.53
C PHE A 59 11.81 1.62 2.92
N LYS A 60 11.69 1.59 1.59
CA LYS A 60 10.90 0.57 0.88
C LYS A 60 11.52 -0.81 1.03
N ALA A 61 12.85 -0.91 0.92
CA ALA A 61 13.57 -2.15 1.10
C ALA A 61 13.44 -2.71 2.52
N SER A 62 13.64 -1.87 3.55
CA SER A 62 13.55 -2.28 4.95
C SER A 62 12.12 -2.66 5.36
N LEU A 63 11.13 -1.88 4.94
CA LEU A 63 9.73 -2.21 5.19
C LEU A 63 9.33 -3.52 4.50
N LYS A 64 9.76 -3.74 3.25
CA LYS A 64 9.51 -5.00 2.53
C LYS A 64 10.15 -6.19 3.24
N ALA A 65 11.39 -6.05 3.69
CA ALA A 65 12.10 -7.08 4.43
C ALA A 65 11.37 -7.43 5.74
N PHE A 66 11.02 -6.41 6.53
CA PHE A 66 10.24 -6.58 7.77
C PHE A 66 8.91 -7.27 7.51
N LEU A 67 8.10 -6.81 6.55
CA LEU A 67 6.78 -7.40 6.28
C LEU A 67 6.86 -8.86 5.80
N LYS A 68 7.97 -9.28 5.17
CA LYS A 68 8.22 -10.67 4.74
C LYS A 68 8.69 -11.60 5.86
N SER A 69 9.38 -11.07 6.86
CA SER A 69 9.90 -11.83 7.99
C SER A 69 9.93 -10.96 9.24
N PRO A 70 8.76 -10.65 9.83
CA PRO A 70 8.70 -9.76 10.99
C PRO A 70 9.36 -10.44 12.18
N MET A 71 10.27 -9.72 12.84
CA MET A 71 10.89 -10.11 14.10
C MET A 71 10.96 -8.89 15.01
N GLU A 72 10.88 -9.09 16.33
CA GLU A 72 10.92 -8.01 17.31
C GLU A 72 12.17 -7.14 17.13
N GLU A 73 13.33 -7.77 16.92
CA GLU A 73 14.62 -7.12 16.74
C GLU A 73 14.75 -6.31 15.44
N THR A 74 13.82 -6.52 14.50
CA THR A 74 13.79 -5.85 13.19
C THR A 74 12.65 -4.82 13.08
N SER A 75 11.83 -4.70 14.13
CA SER A 75 10.75 -3.74 14.19
C SER A 75 11.29 -2.33 14.44
N VAL A 76 10.65 -1.31 13.85
CA VAL A 76 10.92 0.10 14.19
C VAL A 76 10.05 0.59 15.35
N MET A 77 9.13 -0.24 15.83
CA MET A 77 8.23 0.10 16.92
C MET A 77 8.98 0.06 18.26
N PRO A 78 8.63 0.93 19.22
CA PRO A 78 9.20 0.87 20.58
C PRO A 78 8.91 -0.47 21.26
N ASP A 79 9.78 -0.89 22.18
CA ASP A 79 9.65 -2.14 22.91
C ASP A 79 8.32 -2.21 23.67
N GLU A 80 7.89 -1.10 24.29
CA GLU A 80 6.61 -1.06 25.02
C GLU A 80 5.40 -1.27 24.09
N TRP A 81 5.52 -0.92 22.81
CA TRP A 81 4.47 -1.22 21.83
C TRP A 81 4.43 -2.71 21.50
N ILE A 82 5.60 -3.34 21.30
CA ILE A 82 5.71 -4.77 20.99
C ILE A 82 5.19 -5.59 22.16
N GLU A 83 5.47 -5.21 23.41
CA GLU A 83 4.95 -5.89 24.60
C GLU A 83 3.41 -5.91 24.66
N ASN A 84 2.75 -4.84 24.19
CA ASN A 84 1.29 -4.70 24.26
C ASN A 84 0.56 -5.24 23.02
N PHE A 85 1.19 -5.22 21.84
CA PHE A 85 0.53 -5.53 20.57
C PHE A 85 1.19 -6.66 19.78
N SER A 86 2.30 -7.22 20.30
CA SER A 86 3.16 -8.20 19.63
C SER A 86 3.74 -7.71 18.30
N VAL A 87 4.68 -8.47 17.73
CA VAL A 87 5.16 -8.22 16.38
C VAL A 87 4.08 -8.59 15.35
N LYS A 88 4.04 -7.85 14.24
CA LYS A 88 3.11 -8.12 13.14
C LYS A 88 3.31 -9.52 12.55
N GLU A 89 2.23 -10.20 12.19
CA GLU A 89 2.27 -11.42 11.38
C GLU A 89 2.82 -11.19 9.96
N LYS A 90 3.56 -12.19 9.46
CA LYS A 90 4.13 -12.23 8.10
C LYS A 90 3.08 -11.94 7.03
N THR A 91 3.47 -11.13 6.05
CA THR A 91 2.59 -10.81 4.91
C THR A 91 2.23 -12.04 4.08
N ILE A 92 0.97 -12.10 3.66
CA ILE A 92 0.45 -13.08 2.69
C ILE A 92 0.45 -12.54 1.26
N LEU A 93 0.81 -11.26 1.07
CA LEU A 93 0.82 -10.63 -0.24
C LEU A 93 1.94 -11.19 -1.10
N THR A 94 1.67 -11.31 -2.41
CA THR A 94 2.73 -11.57 -3.39
C THR A 94 3.72 -10.40 -3.41
N ASP A 95 4.94 -10.64 -3.89
CA ASP A 95 5.96 -9.59 -4.01
C ASP A 95 5.46 -8.37 -4.79
N LYS A 96 4.71 -8.60 -5.87
CA LYS A 96 4.14 -7.54 -6.71
C LYS A 96 3.08 -6.71 -5.97
N GLU A 97 2.21 -7.34 -5.20
CA GLU A 97 1.20 -6.65 -4.40
C GLU A 97 1.85 -5.88 -3.26
N LEU A 98 2.83 -6.49 -2.59
CA LEU A 98 3.58 -5.86 -1.51
C LEU A 98 4.31 -4.61 -2.01
N ASP A 99 4.97 -4.68 -3.16
CA ASP A 99 5.63 -3.52 -3.79
C ASP A 99 4.64 -2.41 -4.11
N LYS A 100 3.47 -2.75 -4.67
CA LYS A 100 2.40 -1.78 -4.93
C LYS A 100 1.89 -1.11 -3.65
N ALA A 101 1.69 -1.88 -2.59
CA ALA A 101 1.21 -1.39 -1.30
C ALA A 101 2.24 -0.44 -0.65
N ILE A 102 3.52 -0.82 -0.66
CA ILE A 102 4.61 -0.02 -0.10
C ILE A 102 4.82 1.26 -0.91
N ASN A 103 4.74 1.21 -2.25
CA ASN A 103 4.82 2.41 -3.09
C ASN A 103 3.66 3.36 -2.79
N SER A 104 2.44 2.83 -2.67
CA SER A 104 1.27 3.62 -2.27
C SER A 104 1.45 4.26 -0.90
N TYR A 105 1.99 3.52 0.05
CA TYR A 105 2.26 4.03 1.40
C TYR A 105 3.27 5.17 1.37
N TRP A 106 4.35 5.04 0.59
CA TRP A 106 5.30 6.14 0.39
C TRP A 106 4.62 7.38 -0.20
N GLU A 107 3.90 7.23 -1.31
CA GLU A 107 3.25 8.33 -2.03
C GLU A 107 2.26 9.11 -1.15
N LEU A 108 1.49 8.41 -0.31
CA LEU A 108 0.47 9.00 0.56
C LEU A 108 1.05 9.82 1.72
N TYR A 109 2.22 9.47 2.24
CA TYR A 109 2.78 10.08 3.45
C TYR A 109 4.10 10.83 3.25
N ASP A 110 4.73 10.75 2.08
CA ASP A 110 5.97 11.48 1.79
C ASP A 110 5.79 12.99 2.00
N VAL A 111 6.37 13.46 3.09
CA VAL A 111 6.29 14.84 3.56
C VAL A 111 6.88 15.82 2.54
N ARG A 112 7.80 15.37 1.68
CA ARG A 112 8.40 16.21 0.62
C ARG A 112 7.38 16.62 -0.43
N ASN A 113 6.35 15.80 -0.65
CA ASN A 113 5.24 16.16 -1.53
C ASN A 113 4.31 17.21 -0.91
N LYS A 114 4.33 17.37 0.42
CA LYS A 114 3.52 18.34 1.16
C LYS A 114 4.21 19.71 1.35
N LEU A 115 5.52 19.80 1.10
CA LEU A 115 6.33 21.02 1.26
C LEU A 115 6.56 21.80 -0.05
N ARG A 116 5.86 21.42 -1.12
CA ARG A 116 5.95 22.07 -2.45
C ARG A 116 5.09 23.33 -2.56
#